data_AF-A0A1H9Y8F2-F1
#
_entry.id   AF-A0A1H9Y8F2-F1
#
_cell.length_a   1.000
_cell.length_b   1.000
_cell.length_c   1.000
_cell.angle_alpha   90.00
_cell.angle_beta   90.00
_cell.angle_gamma   90.00
#
_symmetry.space_group_name_H-M   'P 1'
#
loop_
_entity.id
_entity.type
_entity.pdbx_description
1 polymer ?
#
loop_
_entity_poly.entity_id
_entity_poly.type
_entity_poly.pdbx_seq_one_letter_code
_entity_poly.pdbx_strand_id
1 'polypeptide(L)'
;MEEVDHFLDDDTRLGDIMRGERATMGKSLLDVQRELRIRASYIAAIENCDISAFDTPSFVAGYVRSYARYLNMDSDWVFRRFCLESGFQPTHGMAASAAGPKPARRPSDPAEALANPHALFIPKKESFWSDVEPRAIGAILVLALLVGGLAYGGWSVLQEVQRVTLAPGEDRPGVTTSLDPVQGAGLPGPALDPTEAATLVQNLPQPEALDRLYRPQILEAPVLTPRDGPIAAINPNLNDMVAGAVQTQLAQSQPAQVGPTQELGLTQAMAFGPQLPDEQGTVRTIAPDAPELELLASRPAWVRVTSADGTVLLEKILDAGERFTLPKLEEPPVLRSGNSGAVYFAVNGRTYGPAAPGAQVVKNIELSPASLTAKYAVADLDADPELKQMISVAQVTPGTDSQ
;
A
#
# COMPACT_ATOMS: atom_id res chain seq x y z
N MET A 1 -13.89 -34.02 18.72
CA MET A 1 -13.55 -33.15 19.85
C MET A 1 -14.75 -33.27 20.77
N GLU A 2 -14.73 -34.27 21.65
CA GLU A 2 -15.83 -34.48 22.61
C GLU A 2 -15.76 -33.34 23.62
N GLU A 3 -16.82 -32.53 23.63
CA GLU A 3 -17.10 -31.56 24.67
C GLU A 3 -17.45 -32.36 25.92
N VAL A 4 -16.49 -32.48 26.84
CA VAL A 4 -16.76 -33.02 28.18
C VAL A 4 -17.53 -31.94 28.92
N ASP A 5 -18.85 -32.00 28.81
CA ASP A 5 -19.78 -31.21 29.59
C ASP A 5 -19.61 -31.68 31.05
N HIS A 6 -18.85 -30.92 31.84
CA HIS A 6 -18.67 -31.19 33.26
C HIS A 6 -20.00 -30.94 33.98
N PHE A 7 -20.83 -31.99 34.04
CA PHE A 7 -21.98 -32.08 34.95
C PHE A 7 -21.45 -32.11 36.40
N LEU A 8 -21.13 -30.95 36.95
CA LEU A 8 -20.85 -30.79 38.36
C LEU A 8 -22.00 -30.00 38.96
N ASP A 9 -22.77 -30.65 39.83
CA ASP A 9 -23.84 -30.06 40.61
C ASP A 9 -23.34 -28.78 41.30
N ASP A 10 -24.17 -27.73 41.31
CA ASP A 10 -23.84 -26.38 41.80
C ASP A 10 -23.44 -26.35 43.29
N ASP A 11 -23.63 -27.46 44.01
CA ASP A 11 -23.27 -27.67 45.41
C ASP A 11 -21.80 -28.08 45.63
N THR A 12 -21.05 -28.48 44.59
CA THR A 12 -19.65 -28.90 44.78
C THR A 12 -18.71 -27.71 44.79
N ARG A 13 -17.99 -27.51 45.90
CA ARG A 13 -16.99 -26.43 46.02
C ARG A 13 -15.77 -26.73 45.16
N LEU A 14 -15.17 -25.69 44.57
CA LEU A 14 -13.95 -25.81 43.76
C LEU A 14 -12.83 -26.53 44.53
N GLY A 15 -12.70 -26.21 45.82
CA GLY A 15 -11.72 -26.79 46.72
C GLY A 15 -11.79 -28.32 46.80
N ASP A 16 -13.00 -28.87 46.87
CA ASP A 16 -13.22 -30.31 46.97
C ASP A 16 -12.90 -31.01 45.65
N ILE A 17 -13.21 -30.37 44.51
CA ILE A 17 -12.86 -30.85 43.18
C ILE A 17 -11.34 -30.94 43.03
N MET A 18 -10.61 -29.85 43.33
CA MET A 18 -9.14 -29.82 43.21
C MET A 18 -8.46 -30.82 44.17
N ARG A 19 -9.02 -31.01 45.36
CA ARG A 19 -8.57 -32.04 46.31
C ARG A 19 -8.81 -33.44 45.78
N GLY A 20 -9.96 -33.69 45.16
CA GLY A 20 -10.32 -34.93 44.48
C GLY A 20 -9.32 -35.26 43.38
N GLU A 21 -9.06 -34.32 42.48
CA GLU A 21 -8.09 -34.47 41.38
C GLU A 21 -6.65 -34.71 41.89
N ARG A 22 -6.25 -34.06 42.99
CA ARG A 22 -4.95 -34.36 43.59
C ARG A 22 -4.90 -35.78 44.17
N ALA A 23 -6.00 -36.24 44.76
CA ALA A 23 -6.11 -37.57 45.36
C ALA A 23 -6.15 -38.68 44.31
N THR A 24 -6.80 -38.46 43.15
CA THR A 24 -6.78 -39.41 42.02
C THR A 24 -5.37 -39.57 41.45
N MET A 25 -4.55 -38.51 41.47
CA MET A 25 -3.13 -38.55 41.14
C MET A 25 -2.25 -39.21 42.24
N GLY A 26 -2.80 -39.51 43.42
CA GLY A 26 -2.07 -40.10 44.54
C GLY A 26 -0.99 -39.19 45.14
N LYS A 27 -1.13 -37.86 45.00
CA LYS A 27 -0.09 -36.89 45.41
C LYS A 27 -0.40 -36.25 46.76
N SER A 28 0.61 -36.17 47.62
CA SER A 28 0.52 -35.38 48.86
C SER A 28 0.77 -33.89 48.59
N LEU A 29 0.35 -33.03 49.51
CA LEU A 29 0.63 -31.58 49.43
C LEU A 29 2.15 -31.28 49.39
N LEU A 30 2.97 -32.12 50.04
CA LEU A 30 4.43 -31.99 50.03
C LEU A 30 5.03 -32.38 48.67
N ASP A 31 4.42 -33.33 47.97
CA ASP A 31 4.83 -33.69 46.61
C ASP A 31 4.50 -32.57 45.63
N VAL A 32 3.29 -32.01 45.72
CA VAL A 32 2.90 -30.84 44.92
C VAL A 32 3.82 -29.66 45.19
N GLN A 33 4.22 -29.42 46.45
CA GLN A 33 5.20 -28.38 46.78
C GLN A 33 6.55 -28.61 46.10
N ARG A 34 7.06 -29.85 46.10
CA ARG A 34 8.35 -30.18 45.48
C ARG A 34 8.33 -29.97 43.96
N GLU A 35 7.20 -30.30 43.33
CA GLU A 35 7.02 -30.22 41.88
C GLU A 35 6.72 -28.80 41.40
N LEU A 36 5.80 -28.08 42.05
CA LEU A 36 5.41 -26.72 41.66
C LEU A 36 6.24 -25.61 42.30
N ARG A 37 7.05 -25.92 43.32
CA ARG A 37 7.80 -24.94 44.12
C ARG A 37 6.90 -23.88 44.78
N ILE A 38 5.67 -24.26 45.09
CA ILE A 38 4.70 -23.45 45.85
C ILE A 38 4.57 -24.06 47.24
N ARG A 39 4.59 -23.23 48.30
CA ARG A 39 4.47 -23.72 49.70
C ARG A 39 3.19 -24.57 49.85
N ALA A 40 3.28 -25.70 50.53
CA ALA A 40 2.15 -26.60 50.77
C ALA A 40 1.02 -25.91 51.53
N SER A 41 1.34 -24.94 52.39
CA SER A 41 0.35 -24.08 53.07
C SER A 41 -0.51 -23.28 52.08
N TYR A 42 0.07 -22.80 50.97
CA TYR A 42 -0.67 -22.09 49.94
C TYR A 42 -1.52 -23.02 49.09
N ILE A 43 -1.05 -24.23 48.81
CA ILE A 43 -1.87 -25.23 48.10
C ILE A 43 -3.09 -25.62 48.95
N ALA A 44 -2.90 -25.83 50.25
CA ALA A 44 -4.01 -26.05 51.18
C ALA A 44 -4.96 -24.85 51.26
N ALA A 45 -4.44 -23.61 51.23
CA ALA A 45 -5.25 -22.40 51.19
C ALA A 45 -6.09 -22.30 49.90
N ILE A 46 -5.55 -22.70 48.75
CA ILE A 46 -6.30 -22.78 47.49
C ILE A 46 -7.44 -23.80 47.61
N GLU A 47 -7.16 -25.00 48.13
CA GLU A 47 -8.18 -26.04 48.36
C GLU A 47 -9.26 -25.61 49.36
N ASN A 48 -8.98 -24.70 50.28
CA ASN A 48 -9.95 -24.19 51.24
C ASN A 48 -10.57 -22.85 50.83
N CYS A 49 -10.18 -22.30 49.67
CA CYS A 49 -10.55 -20.96 49.22
C CYS A 49 -10.27 -19.85 50.25
N ASP A 50 -9.21 -20.00 51.05
CA ASP A 50 -8.83 -19.04 52.10
C ASP A 50 -7.77 -18.06 51.59
N ILE A 51 -8.16 -16.79 51.40
CA ILE A 51 -7.27 -15.73 50.91
C ILE A 51 -6.34 -15.20 52.00
N SER A 52 -6.73 -15.31 53.27
CA SER A 52 -5.98 -14.73 54.39
C SER A 52 -4.62 -15.38 54.62
N ALA A 53 -4.48 -16.63 54.16
CA ALA A 53 -3.25 -17.41 54.29
C ALA A 53 -2.13 -16.98 53.32
N PHE A 54 -2.40 -16.08 52.35
CA PHE A 54 -1.40 -15.64 51.39
C PHE A 54 -0.69 -14.36 51.83
N ASP A 55 0.64 -14.42 51.97
CA ASP A 55 1.47 -13.26 52.34
C ASP A 55 1.44 -12.13 51.29
N THR A 56 1.26 -12.47 50.01
CA THR A 56 1.29 -11.52 48.90
C THR A 56 0.15 -11.79 47.91
N PRO A 57 -0.93 -10.98 47.93
CA PRO A 57 -2.12 -11.17 47.09
C PRO A 57 -1.84 -11.21 45.58
N SER A 58 -0.81 -10.49 45.12
CA SER A 58 -0.44 -10.41 43.69
C SER A 58 -0.06 -11.77 43.09
N PHE A 59 0.42 -12.73 43.89
CA PHE A 59 0.85 -14.04 43.39
C PHE A 59 -0.25 -15.11 43.42
N VAL A 60 -1.37 -14.88 44.11
CA VAL A 60 -2.48 -15.84 44.26
C VAL A 60 -2.97 -16.31 42.90
N ALA A 61 -3.15 -15.38 41.97
CA ALA A 61 -3.61 -15.66 40.62
C ALA A 61 -2.64 -16.56 39.81
N GLY A 62 -1.35 -16.49 40.10
CA GLY A 62 -0.34 -17.35 39.49
C GLY A 62 -0.30 -18.75 40.11
N TYR A 63 -0.48 -18.84 41.43
CA TYR A 63 -0.50 -20.11 42.15
C TYR A 63 -1.72 -20.95 41.79
N VAL A 64 -2.92 -20.36 41.77
CA VAL A 64 -4.16 -21.05 41.39
C VAL A 64 -4.07 -21.63 39.97
N ARG A 65 -3.63 -20.83 38.99
CA ARG A 65 -3.50 -21.29 37.59
C ARG A 65 -2.42 -22.35 37.41
N SER A 66 -1.31 -22.26 38.14
CA SER A 66 -0.24 -23.26 38.07
C SER A 66 -0.67 -24.57 38.69
N TYR A 67 -1.44 -24.52 39.79
CA TYR A 67 -2.00 -25.72 40.39
C TYR A 67 -3.09 -26.36 39.54
N ALA A 68 -3.97 -25.56 38.91
CA ALA A 68 -4.96 -26.07 37.95
C ALA A 68 -4.30 -26.81 36.77
N ARG A 69 -3.24 -26.24 36.18
CA ARG A 69 -2.45 -26.88 35.11
C ARG A 69 -1.80 -28.19 35.56
N TYR A 70 -1.36 -28.25 36.82
CA TYR A 70 -0.77 -29.45 37.39
C TYR A 70 -1.79 -30.59 37.55
N LEU A 71 -3.03 -30.25 37.88
CA LEU A 71 -4.15 -31.20 37.99
C LEU A 71 -4.84 -31.49 36.65
N ASN A 72 -4.25 -31.05 35.53
CA ASN A 72 -4.84 -31.19 34.19
C ASN A 72 -6.25 -30.56 34.04
N MET A 73 -6.56 -29.52 34.81
CA MET A 73 -7.84 -28.79 34.75
C MET A 73 -7.70 -27.50 33.92
N ASP A 74 -8.83 -26.97 33.42
CA ASP A 74 -8.83 -25.67 32.73
C ASP A 74 -8.46 -24.52 33.69
N SER A 75 -7.31 -23.89 33.43
CA SER A 75 -6.74 -22.92 34.37
C SER A 75 -7.53 -21.63 34.49
N ASP A 76 -8.27 -21.24 33.44
CA ASP A 76 -9.05 -20.02 33.46
C ASP A 76 -10.42 -20.26 34.12
N TRP A 77 -11.04 -21.42 33.93
CA TRP A 77 -12.25 -21.85 34.64
C TRP A 77 -12.00 -21.97 36.15
N VAL A 78 -10.94 -22.68 36.55
CA VAL A 78 -10.56 -22.82 37.98
C VAL A 78 -10.32 -21.45 38.60
N PHE A 79 -9.60 -20.56 37.91
CA PHE A 79 -9.35 -19.22 38.42
C PHE A 79 -10.62 -18.37 38.55
N ARG A 80 -11.52 -18.42 37.57
CA ARG A 80 -12.83 -17.72 37.64
C ARG A 80 -13.66 -18.24 38.80
N ARG A 81 -13.79 -19.56 38.96
CA ARG A 81 -14.54 -20.17 40.06
C ARG A 81 -13.92 -19.83 41.42
N PHE A 82 -12.59 -19.83 41.52
CA PHE A 82 -11.88 -19.41 42.73
C PHE A 82 -12.19 -17.97 43.11
N CYS A 83 -12.23 -17.04 42.15
CA CYS A 83 -12.58 -15.64 42.41
C CYS A 83 -14.03 -15.50 42.90
N LEU A 84 -14.96 -16.31 42.37
CA LEU A 84 -16.36 -16.32 42.81
C LEU A 84 -16.53 -16.87 44.23
N GLU A 85 -15.87 -17.99 44.56
CA GLU A 85 -16.02 -18.65 45.87
C GLU A 85 -15.25 -17.94 46.99
N SER A 86 -14.04 -17.46 46.70
CA SER A 86 -13.19 -16.80 47.70
C SER A 86 -13.44 -15.29 47.82
N GLY A 87 -14.04 -14.66 46.80
CA GLY A 87 -14.17 -13.21 46.69
C GLY A 87 -12.87 -12.48 46.32
N PHE A 88 -11.85 -13.22 45.87
CA PHE A 88 -10.57 -12.64 45.46
C PHE A 88 -10.72 -11.71 44.25
N GLN A 89 -10.32 -10.44 44.43
CA GLN A 89 -10.25 -9.46 43.35
C GLN A 89 -8.80 -9.30 42.87
N PRO A 90 -8.49 -9.59 41.59
CA PRO A 90 -7.14 -9.38 41.07
C PRO A 90 -6.76 -7.91 41.15
N THR A 91 -5.71 -7.58 41.92
CA THR A 91 -5.14 -6.24 41.94
C THR A 91 -4.61 -5.86 40.55
N HIS A 92 -4.88 -4.62 40.11
CA HIS A 92 -4.64 -4.08 38.76
C HIS A 92 -3.40 -4.67 38.05
N GLY A 93 -3.62 -5.30 36.88
CA GLY A 93 -2.59 -5.86 36.01
C GLY A 93 -2.85 -7.30 35.51
N MET A 94 -3.72 -8.07 36.18
CA MET A 94 -4.03 -9.46 35.82
C MET A 94 -5.51 -9.75 35.52
N ALA A 95 -6.39 -8.76 35.61
CA ALA A 95 -7.75 -8.89 35.10
C ALA A 95 -7.70 -9.01 33.57
N ALA A 96 -8.56 -9.82 32.96
CA ALA A 96 -8.62 -10.00 31.50
C ALA A 96 -8.77 -8.66 30.73
N SER A 97 -9.34 -7.64 31.39
CA SER A 97 -9.48 -6.28 30.86
C SER A 97 -8.18 -5.45 30.86
N ALA A 98 -7.15 -5.89 31.59
CA ALA A 98 -5.84 -5.24 31.67
C ALA A 98 -4.77 -5.92 30.80
N ALA A 99 -5.12 -6.98 30.08
CA ALA A 99 -4.21 -7.64 29.14
C ALA A 99 -4.03 -6.75 27.90
N GLY A 100 -3.07 -5.82 27.98
CA GLY A 100 -2.53 -5.15 26.79
C GLY A 100 -1.97 -6.19 25.80
N PRO A 101 -1.68 -5.79 24.55
CA PRO A 101 -1.15 -6.69 23.53
C PRO A 101 0.05 -7.47 24.08
N LYS A 102 -0.05 -8.81 24.12
CA LYS A 102 1.04 -9.68 24.61
C LYS A 102 2.32 -9.31 23.85
N PRO A 103 3.40 -8.86 24.53
CA PRO A 103 4.65 -8.58 23.85
C PRO A 103 5.15 -9.90 23.26
N ALA A 104 5.27 -9.96 21.93
CA ALA A 104 5.86 -11.09 21.24
C ALA A 104 7.26 -11.31 21.80
N ARG A 105 7.49 -12.49 22.39
CA ARG A 105 8.77 -12.88 22.98
C ARG A 105 9.84 -12.80 21.90
N ARG A 106 10.79 -11.88 22.05
CA ARG A 106 11.97 -11.79 21.18
C ARG A 106 12.77 -13.09 21.33
N PRO A 107 13.08 -13.83 20.26
CA PRO A 107 14.09 -14.87 20.31
C PRO A 107 15.43 -14.21 20.66
N SER A 108 16.13 -14.77 21.65
CA SER A 108 17.43 -14.25 22.12
C SER A 108 18.60 -14.68 21.23
N ASP A 109 18.37 -15.52 20.23
CA ASP A 109 19.42 -16.12 19.41
C ASP A 109 19.36 -15.61 17.95
N PRO A 110 20.42 -14.95 17.43
CA PRO A 110 20.50 -14.50 16.05
C PRO A 110 20.43 -15.64 15.02
N ALA A 111 20.81 -16.87 15.38
CA ALA A 111 20.73 -18.02 14.47
C ALA A 111 19.28 -18.47 14.25
N GLU A 112 18.45 -18.47 15.30
CA GLU A 112 17.01 -18.73 15.16
C GLU A 112 16.28 -17.61 14.42
N ALA A 113 16.74 -16.36 14.54
CA ALA A 113 16.14 -15.23 13.81
C ALA A 113 16.29 -15.35 12.29
N LEU A 114 17.37 -16.00 11.82
CA LEU A 114 17.63 -16.26 10.40
C LEU A 114 17.04 -17.59 9.92
N ALA A 115 16.92 -18.59 10.79
CA ALA A 115 16.31 -19.88 10.47
C ALA A 115 14.77 -19.84 10.53
N ASN A 116 14.17 -18.83 11.15
CA ASN A 116 12.74 -18.67 11.18
C ASN A 116 12.20 -18.26 9.78
N PRO A 117 11.35 -19.09 9.14
CA PRO A 117 10.76 -18.77 7.82
C PRO A 117 9.79 -17.58 7.88
N HIS A 118 9.46 -17.13 9.09
CA HIS A 118 8.67 -15.93 9.36
C HIS A 118 9.57 -14.78 9.83
N ALA A 119 10.63 -14.49 9.07
CA ALA A 119 11.54 -13.39 9.34
C ALA A 119 10.83 -12.04 9.25
N LEU A 120 11.21 -11.12 10.15
CA LEU A 120 10.62 -9.79 10.38
C LEU A 120 10.70 -8.85 9.16
N PHE A 121 11.52 -9.19 8.17
CA PHE A 121 11.83 -8.36 7.00
C PHE A 121 11.14 -8.84 5.71
N ILE A 122 10.38 -9.93 5.77
CA ILE A 122 9.58 -10.39 4.64
C ILE A 122 8.16 -9.84 4.82
N PRO A 123 7.65 -9.00 3.89
CA PRO A 123 6.27 -8.54 3.96
C PRO A 123 5.36 -9.76 3.96
N LYS A 124 4.60 -9.94 5.05
CA LYS A 124 3.60 -10.98 5.13
C LYS A 124 2.57 -10.68 4.05
N LYS A 125 2.32 -11.62 3.14
CA LYS A 125 1.13 -11.54 2.29
C LYS A 125 -0.07 -11.58 3.24
N GLU A 126 -0.79 -10.46 3.35
CA GLU A 126 -2.02 -10.43 4.11
C GLU A 126 -2.97 -11.47 3.52
N SER A 127 -3.67 -12.20 4.39
CA SER A 127 -4.63 -13.21 3.94
C SER A 127 -5.69 -12.50 3.12
N PHE A 128 -5.99 -12.98 1.91
CA PHE A 128 -7.00 -12.41 0.99
C PHE A 128 -8.39 -12.23 1.63
N TRP A 129 -8.63 -12.88 2.78
CA TRP A 129 -9.85 -12.78 3.58
C TRP A 129 -9.89 -11.54 4.50
N SER A 130 -8.76 -10.87 4.71
CA SER A 130 -8.63 -9.71 5.61
C SER A 130 -9.05 -8.41 4.92
N ASP A 131 -8.88 -8.34 3.60
CA ASP A 131 -9.31 -7.22 2.76
C ASP A 131 -10.80 -7.27 2.41
N VAL A 132 -11.52 -8.31 2.85
CA VAL A 132 -12.95 -8.45 2.59
C VAL A 132 -13.71 -7.55 3.55
N GLU A 133 -13.86 -6.29 3.17
CA GLU A 133 -14.71 -5.35 3.89
C GLU A 133 -16.18 -5.83 3.85
N PRO A 134 -16.92 -5.77 4.97
CA PRO A 134 -18.34 -6.16 5.00
C PRO A 134 -19.21 -5.40 3.99
N ARG A 135 -18.79 -4.19 3.61
CA ARG A 135 -19.46 -3.34 2.61
C ARG A 135 -19.35 -3.93 1.19
N ALA A 136 -18.22 -4.58 0.86
CA ALA A 136 -17.99 -5.19 -0.45
C ALA A 136 -18.89 -6.42 -0.65
N ILE A 137 -19.11 -7.22 0.40
CA ILE A 137 -20.02 -8.37 0.36
C ILE A 137 -21.45 -7.92 0.00
N GLY A 138 -21.90 -6.81 0.59
CA GLY A 138 -23.22 -6.23 0.29
C GLY A 138 -23.37 -5.81 -1.19
N ALA A 139 -22.36 -5.15 -1.75
CA ALA A 139 -22.38 -4.74 -3.15
C ALA A 139 -22.40 -5.92 -4.13
N ILE A 140 -21.64 -6.98 -3.83
CA ILE A 140 -21.62 -8.22 -4.64
C ILE A 140 -23.00 -8.91 -4.60
N LEU A 141 -23.68 -8.93 -3.45
CA LEU A 141 -25.00 -9.54 -3.32
C LEU A 141 -26.06 -8.75 -4.12
N VAL A 142 -26.02 -7.42 -4.07
CA VAL A 142 -26.91 -6.55 -4.88
C VAL A 142 -26.66 -6.77 -6.38
N LEU A 143 -25.39 -6.85 -6.80
CA LEU A 143 -25.02 -7.12 -8.19
C LEU A 143 -25.55 -8.50 -8.63
N ALA A 144 -25.39 -9.54 -7.80
CA ALA A 144 -25.88 -10.88 -8.10
C ALA A 144 -27.41 -10.93 -8.25
N LEU A 145 -28.15 -10.23 -7.36
CA LEU A 145 -29.61 -10.09 -7.47
C LEU A 145 -30.02 -9.36 -8.74
N LEU A 146 -29.31 -8.30 -9.13
CA LEU A 146 -29.61 -7.53 -10.32
C LEU A 146 -29.36 -8.35 -11.60
N VAL A 147 -28.23 -9.07 -11.67
CA VAL A 147 -27.92 -9.97 -12.77
C VAL A 147 -28.94 -11.11 -12.86
N GLY A 148 -29.30 -11.72 -11.72
CA GLY A 148 -30.33 -12.76 -11.66
C GLY A 148 -31.69 -12.26 -12.13
N GLY A 149 -32.09 -11.05 -11.73
CA GLY A 149 -33.34 -10.41 -12.16
C GLY A 149 -33.37 -10.13 -13.66
N LEU A 150 -32.28 -9.62 -14.23
CA LEU A 150 -32.16 -9.39 -15.68
C LEU A 150 -32.16 -10.70 -16.47
N ALA A 151 -31.44 -11.73 -16.00
CA ALA A 151 -31.41 -13.04 -16.63
C ALA A 151 -32.79 -13.70 -16.61
N TYR A 152 -33.49 -13.64 -15.47
CA TYR A 152 -34.85 -14.15 -15.34
C TYR A 152 -35.84 -13.37 -16.22
N GLY A 153 -35.73 -12.04 -16.26
CA GLY A 153 -36.55 -11.18 -17.11
C GLY A 153 -36.36 -11.51 -18.60
N GLY A 154 -35.10 -11.64 -19.05
CA GLY A 154 -34.80 -12.04 -20.43
C GLY A 154 -35.33 -13.42 -20.79
N TRP A 155 -35.19 -14.39 -19.88
CA TRP A 155 -35.74 -15.73 -20.07
C TRP A 155 -37.27 -15.74 -20.14
N SER A 156 -37.94 -14.96 -19.28
CA SER A 156 -39.40 -14.85 -19.27
C SER A 156 -39.94 -14.22 -20.56
N VAL A 157 -39.29 -13.19 -21.10
CA VAL A 157 -39.72 -12.56 -22.36
C VAL A 157 -39.59 -13.54 -23.53
N LEU A 158 -38.52 -14.34 -23.57
CA LEU A 158 -38.32 -15.32 -24.64
C LEU A 158 -39.39 -16.41 -24.63
N GLN A 159 -39.87 -16.81 -23.45
CA GLN A 159 -41.00 -17.73 -23.31
C GLN A 159 -42.33 -17.13 -23.78
N GLU A 160 -42.56 -15.83 -23.54
CA GLU A 160 -43.80 -15.16 -23.95
C GLU A 160 -43.85 -14.95 -25.48
N VAL A 161 -42.72 -14.61 -26.11
CA VAL A 161 -42.62 -14.46 -27.58
C VAL A 161 -42.84 -15.80 -28.30
N GLN A 162 -42.52 -16.93 -27.68
CA GLN A 162 -42.83 -18.25 -28.24
C GLN A 162 -44.31 -18.64 -28.09
N ARG A 163 -45.10 -17.91 -27.30
CA ARG A 163 -46.56 -18.06 -27.22
C ARG A 163 -47.30 -17.20 -28.24
N VAL A 164 -46.75 -17.05 -29.46
CA VAL A 164 -47.56 -16.57 -30.57
C VAL A 164 -48.64 -17.62 -30.85
N THR A 165 -49.82 -17.37 -30.30
CA THR A 165 -51.04 -18.04 -30.69
C THR A 165 -51.29 -17.70 -32.15
N LEU A 166 -50.96 -18.63 -33.04
CA LEU A 166 -51.51 -18.67 -34.39
C LEU A 166 -53.03 -18.79 -34.22
N ALA A 167 -53.75 -17.67 -34.29
CA ALA A 167 -55.18 -17.72 -34.54
C ALA A 167 -55.34 -18.36 -35.94
N PRO A 168 -56.03 -19.51 -36.08
CA PRO A 168 -56.31 -20.06 -37.38
C PRO A 168 -57.29 -19.11 -38.10
N GLY A 169 -56.74 -18.16 -38.86
CA GLY A 169 -57.51 -17.36 -39.78
C GLY A 169 -57.86 -18.22 -40.99
N GLU A 170 -59.01 -18.89 -40.94
CA GLU A 170 -59.68 -19.40 -42.13
C GLU A 170 -60.20 -18.20 -42.93
N ASP A 171 -59.39 -17.69 -43.85
CA ASP A 171 -59.86 -16.88 -44.97
C ASP A 171 -58.99 -17.18 -46.19
N ARG A 172 -59.42 -18.19 -46.97
CA ARG A 172 -58.97 -18.37 -48.35
C ARG A 172 -60.07 -17.86 -49.27
N PRO A 173 -60.00 -16.62 -49.79
CA PRO A 173 -60.89 -16.22 -50.87
C PRO A 173 -60.46 -16.95 -52.15
N GLY A 174 -61.32 -17.85 -52.62
CA GLY A 174 -61.17 -18.56 -53.89
C GLY A 174 -61.24 -17.57 -55.04
N VAL A 175 -60.17 -17.49 -55.82
CA VAL A 175 -60.11 -16.71 -57.06
C VAL A 175 -60.18 -17.68 -58.23
N THR A 176 -61.40 -17.94 -58.69
CA THR A 176 -61.65 -18.47 -60.02
C THR A 176 -61.77 -17.29 -60.98
N THR A 177 -60.67 -16.91 -61.60
CA THR A 177 -60.69 -16.11 -62.84
C THR A 177 -59.65 -16.68 -63.79
N SER A 178 -60.06 -17.68 -64.56
CA SER A 178 -59.45 -17.99 -65.84
C SER A 178 -59.80 -16.86 -66.81
N LEU A 179 -58.92 -15.88 -66.94
CA LEU A 179 -58.94 -14.94 -68.05
C LEU A 179 -57.92 -15.42 -69.09
N ASP A 180 -58.50 -15.96 -70.16
CA ASP A 180 -58.13 -15.89 -71.58
C ASP A 180 -56.67 -15.51 -71.93
N PRO A 181 -55.92 -16.37 -72.65
CA PRO A 181 -54.69 -15.94 -73.30
C PRO A 181 -54.99 -14.97 -74.44
N VAL A 182 -53.98 -14.21 -74.84
CA VAL A 182 -53.94 -13.32 -76.03
C VAL A 182 -54.37 -11.87 -75.81
N GLN A 183 -53.40 -11.03 -75.41
CA GLN A 183 -53.10 -9.66 -75.89
C GLN A 183 -52.12 -9.05 -74.87
N GLY A 184 -50.87 -8.72 -75.17
CA GLY A 184 -50.40 -7.96 -76.31
C GLY A 184 -49.83 -6.63 -75.79
N ALA A 185 -48.50 -6.59 -75.59
CA ALA A 185 -47.60 -5.42 -75.41
C ALA A 185 -46.50 -5.82 -74.39
N GLY A 186 -45.26 -6.14 -74.76
CA GLY A 186 -44.45 -5.56 -75.82
C GLY A 186 -43.70 -4.34 -75.26
N LEU A 187 -42.65 -4.58 -74.48
CA LEU A 187 -41.56 -3.62 -74.27
C LEU A 187 -40.22 -4.39 -74.32
N PRO A 188 -39.32 -4.07 -75.28
CA PRO A 188 -38.09 -4.80 -75.49
C PRO A 188 -37.00 -4.31 -74.53
N GLY A 189 -36.49 -5.19 -73.67
CA GLY A 189 -35.18 -5.01 -73.03
C GLY A 189 -34.09 -5.55 -73.96
N PRO A 190 -32.91 -4.91 -74.04
CA PRO A 190 -31.85 -5.35 -74.94
C PRO A 190 -31.41 -6.78 -74.60
N ALA A 191 -31.39 -7.66 -75.59
CA ALA A 191 -30.84 -9.00 -75.47
C ALA A 191 -29.33 -8.88 -75.26
N LEU A 192 -28.87 -9.21 -74.05
CA LEU A 192 -27.45 -9.39 -73.78
C LEU A 192 -27.04 -10.75 -74.36
N ASP A 193 -25.98 -10.76 -75.17
CA ASP A 193 -25.43 -12.01 -75.70
C ASP A 193 -24.99 -12.91 -74.52
N PRO A 194 -25.25 -14.23 -74.56
CA PRO A 194 -24.94 -15.13 -73.45
C PRO A 194 -23.45 -15.17 -73.10
N THR A 195 -22.57 -14.80 -74.04
CA THR A 195 -21.13 -14.63 -73.80
C THR A 195 -20.80 -13.35 -73.03
N GLU A 196 -21.55 -12.27 -73.22
CA GLU A 196 -21.37 -11.00 -72.49
C GLU A 196 -22.00 -11.06 -71.09
N ALA A 197 -23.10 -11.79 -70.93
CA ALA A 197 -23.69 -12.06 -69.63
C ALA A 197 -22.74 -12.91 -68.74
N ALA A 198 -22.03 -13.87 -69.33
CA ALA A 198 -21.06 -14.68 -68.61
C ALA A 198 -19.82 -13.88 -68.16
N THR A 199 -19.30 -12.96 -69.00
CA THR A 199 -18.16 -12.10 -68.65
C THR A 199 -18.52 -11.03 -67.62
N LEU A 200 -19.77 -10.54 -67.61
CA LEU A 200 -20.25 -9.64 -66.58
C LEU A 200 -20.36 -10.33 -65.23
N VAL A 201 -20.95 -11.53 -65.16
CA VAL A 201 -21.06 -12.35 -63.93
C VAL A 201 -19.69 -12.68 -63.33
N GLN A 202 -18.67 -12.87 -64.16
CA GLN A 202 -17.31 -13.19 -63.72
C GLN A 202 -16.55 -11.96 -63.18
N ASN A 203 -17.00 -10.75 -63.50
CA ASN A 203 -16.39 -9.49 -63.06
C ASN A 203 -17.17 -8.77 -61.94
N LEU A 204 -18.28 -9.33 -61.45
CA LEU A 204 -18.90 -8.81 -60.24
C LEU A 204 -18.04 -9.13 -59.01
N PRO A 205 -17.78 -8.14 -58.13
CA PRO A 205 -17.02 -8.37 -56.91
C PRO A 205 -17.76 -9.41 -56.06
N GLN A 206 -17.09 -10.55 -55.81
CA GLN A 206 -17.64 -11.60 -54.97
C GLN A 206 -17.84 -11.08 -53.54
N PRO A 207 -18.90 -11.50 -52.83
CA PRO A 207 -19.21 -11.00 -51.48
C PRO A 207 -18.06 -11.21 -50.48
N GLU A 208 -17.17 -12.19 -50.67
CA GLU A 208 -15.99 -12.36 -49.81
C GLU A 208 -14.96 -11.22 -49.96
N ALA A 209 -14.95 -10.50 -51.08
CA ALA A 209 -14.05 -9.35 -51.27
C ALA A 209 -14.46 -8.15 -50.41
N LEU A 210 -15.77 -7.95 -50.21
CA LEU A 210 -16.30 -6.94 -49.31
C LEU A 210 -16.04 -7.33 -47.84
N ASP A 211 -16.18 -8.61 -47.49
CA ASP A 211 -15.91 -9.09 -46.14
C ASP A 211 -14.44 -8.88 -45.72
N ARG A 212 -13.48 -9.00 -46.65
CA ARG A 212 -12.07 -8.66 -46.41
C ARG A 212 -11.81 -7.18 -46.16
N LEU A 213 -12.59 -6.29 -46.77
CA LEU A 213 -12.47 -4.83 -46.58
C LEU A 213 -13.02 -4.36 -45.24
N TYR A 214 -14.05 -5.04 -44.73
CA TYR A 214 -14.70 -4.68 -43.45
C TYR A 214 -14.20 -5.48 -42.25
N ARG A 215 -13.35 -6.49 -42.46
CA ARG A 215 -12.72 -7.23 -41.36
C ARG A 215 -11.74 -6.33 -40.61
N PRO A 216 -11.84 -6.20 -39.28
CA PRO A 216 -10.89 -5.42 -38.50
C PRO A 216 -9.48 -6.02 -38.69
N GLN A 217 -8.54 -5.21 -39.16
CA GLN A 217 -7.14 -5.59 -39.25
C GLN A 217 -6.62 -5.81 -37.83
N ILE A 218 -6.05 -6.98 -37.59
CA ILE A 218 -5.38 -7.27 -36.32
C ILE A 218 -4.14 -6.36 -36.32
N LEU A 219 -4.09 -5.37 -35.42
CA LEU A 219 -2.87 -4.60 -35.21
C LEU A 219 -1.78 -5.58 -34.76
N GLU A 220 -0.82 -5.86 -35.64
CA GLU A 220 0.42 -6.47 -35.21
C GLU A 220 1.07 -5.50 -34.22
N ALA A 221 1.27 -5.97 -32.99
CA ALA A 221 1.94 -5.17 -31.97
C ALA A 221 3.31 -4.76 -32.52
N PRO A 222 3.71 -3.48 -32.42
CA PRO A 222 4.98 -3.03 -32.94
C PRO A 222 6.10 -3.86 -32.30
N VAL A 223 6.97 -4.43 -33.13
CA VAL A 223 8.12 -5.19 -32.65
C VAL A 223 9.05 -4.22 -31.92
N LEU A 224 9.04 -4.29 -30.59
CA LEU A 224 9.92 -3.50 -29.75
C LEU A 224 11.34 -4.06 -29.88
N THR A 225 12.11 -3.52 -30.82
CA THR A 225 13.56 -3.68 -30.80
C THR A 225 14.13 -2.65 -29.82
N PRO A 226 14.93 -3.07 -28.83
CA PRO A 226 15.66 -2.15 -27.98
C PRO A 226 16.49 -1.20 -28.86
N ARG A 227 16.33 0.10 -28.65
CA ARG A 227 17.15 1.13 -29.32
C ARG A 227 18.62 1.00 -28.91
N ASP A 228 18.84 0.60 -27.66
CA ASP A 228 20.15 0.51 -27.04
C ASP A 228 20.55 -0.96 -26.85
N GLY A 229 21.85 -1.23 -27.00
CA GLY A 229 22.44 -2.51 -26.65
C GLY A 229 22.35 -2.81 -25.16
N PRO A 230 22.85 -3.98 -24.70
CA PRO A 230 22.87 -4.31 -23.28
C PRO A 230 23.57 -3.20 -22.48
N ILE A 231 23.03 -2.85 -21.31
CA ILE A 231 23.62 -1.83 -20.42
C ILE A 231 25.09 -2.14 -20.09
N ALA A 232 25.48 -3.42 -20.12
CA ALA A 232 26.85 -3.88 -19.93
C ALA A 232 27.84 -3.41 -21.02
N ALA A 233 27.37 -2.95 -22.19
CA ALA A 233 28.22 -2.44 -23.26
C ALA A 233 28.49 -0.92 -23.15
N ILE A 234 27.87 -0.23 -22.19
CA ILE A 234 28.12 1.19 -21.94
C ILE A 234 29.48 1.32 -21.24
N ASN A 235 30.47 1.89 -21.93
CA ASN A 235 31.76 2.20 -21.34
C ASN A 235 31.61 3.34 -20.31
N PRO A 236 31.92 3.14 -19.02
CA PRO A 236 31.77 4.16 -17.98
C PRO A 236 32.74 5.35 -18.14
N ASN A 237 33.74 5.23 -19.02
CA ASN A 237 34.78 6.24 -19.24
C ASN A 237 34.50 7.15 -20.44
N LEU A 238 33.29 7.07 -21.03
CA LEU A 238 32.89 7.90 -22.17
C LEU A 238 32.86 9.40 -21.84
N ASN A 239 32.70 9.78 -20.57
CA ASN A 239 32.71 11.18 -20.14
C ASN A 239 34.09 11.86 -20.30
N ASP A 240 35.19 11.11 -20.25
CA ASP A 240 36.54 11.69 -20.32
C ASP A 240 36.94 12.10 -21.75
N MET A 241 36.30 11.54 -22.78
CA MET A 241 36.57 11.90 -24.18
C MET A 241 35.87 13.20 -24.61
N VAL A 242 34.78 13.58 -23.94
CA VAL A 242 34.07 14.84 -24.26
C VAL A 242 34.80 16.05 -23.67
N ALA A 243 35.51 15.88 -22.55
CA ALA A 243 36.31 16.95 -21.94
C ALA A 243 37.55 17.34 -22.79
N GLY A 244 38.14 16.40 -23.54
CA GLY A 244 39.31 16.65 -24.38
C GLY A 244 39.02 17.31 -25.73
N ALA A 245 37.80 17.22 -26.23
CA ALA A 245 37.44 17.75 -27.55
C ALA A 245 37.08 19.25 -27.54
N VAL A 246 36.68 19.79 -26.37
CA VAL A 246 36.24 21.19 -26.24
C VAL A 246 37.42 22.16 -26.09
N GLN A 247 38.59 21.70 -25.64
CA GLN A 247 39.75 22.58 -25.40
C GLN A 247 40.58 22.92 -26.65
N THR A 248 40.44 22.18 -27.75
CA THR A 248 41.28 22.38 -28.95
C THR A 248 40.73 23.42 -29.93
N GLN A 249 39.53 23.96 -29.72
CA GLN A 249 38.90 24.91 -30.66
C GLN A 249 38.90 26.39 -30.22
N LEU A 250 39.39 26.72 -29.03
CA LEU A 250 39.43 28.12 -28.55
C LEU A 250 40.76 28.86 -28.78
N ALA A 251 41.75 28.24 -29.42
CA ALA A 251 43.08 28.83 -29.59
C ALA A 251 43.47 28.98 -31.07
N GLN A 252 42.67 29.70 -31.86
CA GLN A 252 43.11 30.37 -33.10
C GLN A 252 42.01 31.25 -33.68
N SER A 253 41.99 32.52 -33.30
CA SER A 253 41.29 33.57 -34.05
C SER A 253 42.18 34.81 -34.15
N GLN A 254 42.74 35.00 -35.34
CA GLN A 254 43.31 36.27 -35.81
C GLN A 254 42.27 36.98 -36.70
N PRO A 255 42.21 38.32 -36.70
CA PRO A 255 41.24 39.06 -37.49
C PRO A 255 41.78 39.37 -38.89
N ALA A 256 41.00 39.12 -39.93
CA ALA A 256 41.21 39.72 -41.25
C ALA A 256 39.88 39.91 -41.98
N GLN A 257 39.76 41.09 -42.62
CA GLN A 257 38.59 41.60 -43.31
C GLN A 257 38.47 41.13 -44.78
N VAL A 258 37.29 41.43 -45.35
CA VAL A 258 36.95 41.78 -46.74
C VAL A 258 36.32 40.68 -47.62
N GLY A 259 35.09 40.97 -48.09
CA GLY A 259 34.70 40.80 -49.51
C GLY A 259 33.59 39.77 -49.83
N PRO A 260 32.61 40.10 -50.69
CA PRO A 260 31.34 39.35 -50.82
C PRO A 260 31.41 38.23 -51.88
N THR A 261 30.43 37.30 -51.87
CA THR A 261 29.45 37.03 -52.97
C THR A 261 28.78 35.65 -52.81
N GLN A 262 27.44 35.68 -52.75
CA GLN A 262 26.41 34.70 -53.15
C GLN A 262 26.55 33.20 -52.84
N GLU A 263 25.56 32.67 -52.10
CA GLU A 263 24.92 31.40 -52.47
C GLU A 263 23.43 31.37 -52.08
N LEU A 264 22.62 31.42 -53.13
CA LEU A 264 21.24 30.98 -53.33
C LEU A 264 20.40 30.54 -52.11
N GLY A 265 19.36 31.33 -51.86
CA GLY A 265 18.23 30.96 -51.02
C GLY A 265 17.31 29.94 -51.70
N LEU A 266 16.99 28.90 -50.95
CA LEU A 266 15.74 28.14 -51.05
C LEU A 266 15.09 28.13 -49.67
N THR A 267 14.61 29.31 -49.27
CA THR A 267 13.71 29.48 -48.14
C THR A 267 12.30 29.05 -48.56
N GLN A 268 11.94 27.79 -48.28
CA GLN A 268 10.53 27.42 -48.16
C GLN A 268 10.35 26.15 -47.32
N ALA A 269 10.28 26.34 -46.00
CA ALA A 269 9.60 25.40 -45.12
C ALA A 269 8.41 26.14 -44.51
N MET A 270 7.23 25.77 -45.00
CA MET A 270 5.94 26.33 -44.65
C MET A 270 5.63 26.02 -43.18
N ALA A 271 5.46 27.07 -42.37
CA ALA A 271 4.89 26.95 -41.03
C ALA A 271 3.37 26.81 -41.15
N PHE A 272 2.84 25.64 -40.80
CA PHE A 272 1.41 25.42 -40.62
C PHE A 272 1.07 25.48 -39.13
N GLY A 273 0.42 26.57 -38.71
CA GLY A 273 -0.18 26.75 -37.39
C GLY A 273 -0.52 28.22 -37.14
N PRO A 274 -1.68 28.57 -36.54
CA PRO A 274 -2.02 29.97 -36.26
C PRO A 274 -1.03 30.55 -35.25
N GLN A 275 -0.35 31.63 -35.64
CA GLN A 275 0.58 32.37 -34.77
C GLN A 275 -0.23 33.19 -33.75
N LEU A 276 -0.11 32.80 -32.47
CA LEU A 276 -0.56 33.62 -31.35
C LEU A 276 0.51 34.69 -31.06
N PRO A 277 0.11 35.92 -30.67
CA PRO A 277 1.06 36.99 -30.37
C PRO A 277 1.92 36.67 -29.14
N ASP A 278 3.19 37.02 -29.22
CA ASP A 278 4.19 36.96 -28.13
C ASP A 278 3.85 37.95 -27.00
N GLU A 279 2.80 37.68 -26.25
CA GLU A 279 2.67 38.18 -24.89
C GLU A 279 2.93 37.02 -23.93
N GLN A 280 4.22 36.78 -23.66
CA GLN A 280 4.64 36.03 -22.49
C GLN A 280 4.24 36.83 -21.25
N GLY A 281 2.98 36.66 -20.83
CA GLY A 281 2.57 36.87 -19.47
C GLY A 281 3.41 35.94 -18.59
N THR A 282 4.55 36.44 -18.12
CA THR A 282 5.24 35.84 -16.99
C THR A 282 4.25 35.90 -15.84
N VAL A 283 3.67 34.74 -15.52
CA VAL A 283 2.81 34.56 -14.34
C VAL A 283 3.69 34.85 -13.13
N ARG A 284 3.71 36.12 -12.69
CA ARG A 284 4.28 36.53 -11.42
C ARG A 284 3.24 36.24 -10.34
N THR A 285 3.32 35.05 -9.75
CA THR A 285 2.66 34.80 -8.48
C THR A 285 3.33 35.66 -7.41
N ILE A 286 2.58 36.60 -6.85
CA ILE A 286 2.99 37.50 -5.76
C ILE A 286 2.88 36.75 -4.41
N ALA A 287 3.27 35.48 -4.39
CA ALA A 287 3.34 34.73 -3.13
C ALA A 287 4.68 35.08 -2.48
N PRO A 288 4.69 35.55 -1.21
CA PRO A 288 5.94 35.74 -0.49
C PRO A 288 6.68 34.40 -0.48
N ASP A 289 7.96 34.44 -0.87
CA ASP A 289 8.80 33.26 -0.98
C ASP A 289 8.82 32.52 0.37
N ALA A 290 8.21 31.34 0.44
CA ALA A 290 8.12 30.58 1.68
C ALA A 290 9.54 30.26 2.17
N PRO A 291 9.84 30.47 3.48
CA PRO A 291 11.19 30.29 4.00
C PRO A 291 11.71 28.88 3.71
N GLU A 292 12.95 28.77 3.26
CA GLU A 292 13.58 27.47 3.02
C GLU A 292 13.80 26.75 4.36
N LEU A 293 13.27 25.54 4.44
CA LEU A 293 13.33 24.68 5.61
C LEU A 293 14.04 23.38 5.25
N GLU A 294 15.15 23.10 5.92
CA GLU A 294 15.91 21.87 5.76
C GLU A 294 15.91 21.06 7.05
N LEU A 295 15.81 19.74 6.89
CA LEU A 295 16.02 18.77 7.95
C LEU A 295 17.47 18.29 7.90
N LEU A 296 18.16 18.29 9.03
CA LEU A 296 19.56 17.82 9.13
C LEU A 296 19.74 16.82 10.26
N ALA A 297 20.64 15.86 10.08
CA ALA A 297 20.99 14.87 11.10
C ALA A 297 22.49 14.94 11.44
N SER A 298 22.84 15.13 12.71
CA SER A 298 24.23 15.05 13.17
C SER A 298 24.71 13.60 13.26
N ARG A 299 23.81 12.68 13.63
CA ARG A 299 24.01 11.22 13.72
C ARG A 299 22.92 10.49 12.95
N PRO A 300 23.12 9.21 12.57
CA PRO A 300 22.08 8.42 11.92
C PRO A 300 20.77 8.45 12.70
N ALA A 301 19.70 8.94 12.04
CA ALA A 301 18.40 9.13 12.65
C ALA A 301 17.29 8.72 11.69
N TRP A 302 16.37 7.87 12.14
CA TRP A 302 15.21 7.51 11.32
C TRP A 302 14.23 8.68 11.30
N VAL A 303 13.82 9.11 10.11
CA VAL A 303 12.91 10.25 9.91
C VAL A 303 11.79 9.86 8.96
N ARG A 304 10.58 10.28 9.30
CA ARG A 304 9.39 10.19 8.45
C ARG A 304 8.72 11.54 8.41
N VAL A 305 8.63 12.12 7.22
CA VAL A 305 7.94 13.37 6.95
C VAL A 305 6.64 13.05 6.22
N THR A 306 5.53 13.55 6.74
CA THR A 306 4.20 13.32 6.17
C THR A 306 3.53 14.67 5.91
N SER A 307 3.04 14.87 4.68
CA SER A 307 2.22 16.04 4.31
C SER A 307 0.90 16.04 5.09
N ALA A 308 0.22 17.17 5.15
CA ALA A 308 -1.09 17.26 5.80
C ALA A 308 -2.14 16.34 5.16
N ASP A 309 -2.03 16.09 3.85
CA ASP A 309 -2.87 15.13 3.10
C ASP A 309 -2.60 13.65 3.45
N GLY A 310 -1.61 13.37 4.30
CA GLY A 310 -1.20 12.00 4.67
C GLY A 310 -0.16 11.37 3.74
N THR A 311 0.20 12.03 2.64
CA THR A 311 1.27 11.59 1.73
C THR A 311 2.63 11.60 2.43
N VAL A 312 3.38 10.50 2.35
CA VAL A 312 4.74 10.41 2.90
C VAL A 312 5.72 11.08 1.95
N LEU A 313 6.32 12.19 2.38
CA LEU A 313 7.30 12.95 1.58
C LEU A 313 8.71 12.34 1.68
N LEU A 314 9.05 11.82 2.85
CA LEU A 314 10.34 11.17 3.11
C LEU A 314 10.15 10.10 4.18
N GLU A 315 10.73 8.91 3.96
CA GLU A 315 10.86 7.87 4.98
C GLU A 315 12.19 7.12 4.77
N LYS A 316 13.20 7.44 5.59
CA LYS A 316 14.55 6.86 5.53
C LYS A 316 15.25 7.03 6.88
N ILE A 317 16.36 6.33 7.07
CA ILE A 317 17.40 6.75 8.01
C ILE A 317 18.20 7.87 7.34
N LEU A 318 18.18 9.06 7.91
CA LEU A 318 19.03 10.18 7.51
C LEU A 318 20.42 9.92 8.10
N ASP A 319 21.44 9.81 7.25
CA ASP A 319 22.81 9.55 7.68
C ASP A 319 23.44 10.80 8.34
N ALA A 320 24.54 10.62 9.07
CA ALA A 320 25.25 11.75 9.67
C ALA A 320 25.73 12.73 8.60
N GLY A 321 25.36 14.01 8.73
CA GLY A 321 25.68 15.04 7.76
C GLY A 321 24.68 15.19 6.61
N GLU A 322 23.72 14.27 6.46
CA GLU A 322 22.72 14.32 5.40
C GLU A 322 21.69 15.42 5.68
N ARG A 323 21.30 16.13 4.62
CA ARG A 323 20.31 17.21 4.64
C ARG A 323 19.18 16.93 3.68
N PHE A 324 17.97 17.27 4.08
CA PHE A 324 16.79 17.13 3.26
C PHE A 324 16.00 18.45 3.23
N THR A 325 15.96 19.08 2.07
CA THR A 325 15.17 20.30 1.83
C THR A 325 13.70 19.93 1.68
N LEU A 326 12.83 20.55 2.47
CA LEU A 326 11.41 20.29 2.42
C LEU A 326 10.75 21.01 1.24
N PRO A 327 9.83 20.36 0.51
CA PRO A 327 9.08 21.02 -0.54
C PRO A 327 8.21 22.15 0.04
N LYS A 328 8.05 23.23 -0.72
CA LYS A 328 7.19 24.36 -0.35
C LYS A 328 5.73 23.95 -0.50
N LEU A 329 5.10 23.56 0.61
CA LEU A 329 3.69 23.16 0.68
C LEU A 329 2.85 24.27 1.33
N GLU A 330 1.56 24.33 0.99
CA GLU A 330 0.61 25.28 1.58
C GLU A 330 0.35 24.97 3.07
N GLU A 331 0.17 23.70 3.40
CA GLU A 331 0.06 23.22 4.77
C GLU A 331 1.37 22.60 5.26
N PRO A 332 1.78 22.87 6.52
CA PRO A 332 3.07 22.41 7.03
C PRO A 332 3.06 20.89 7.25
N PRO A 333 4.08 20.16 6.75
CA PRO A 333 4.18 18.73 6.99
C PRO A 333 4.51 18.43 8.46
N VAL A 334 4.27 17.19 8.88
CA VAL A 334 4.61 16.70 10.21
C VAL A 334 5.79 15.73 10.15
N LEU A 335 6.71 15.89 11.10
CA LEU A 335 7.85 15.01 11.31
C LEU A 335 7.59 14.02 12.44
N ARG A 336 7.97 12.78 12.17
CA ARG A 336 8.24 11.76 13.17
C ARG A 336 9.70 11.34 13.07
N SER A 337 10.40 11.32 14.19
CA SER A 337 11.83 10.98 14.23
C SER A 337 12.11 9.95 15.31
N GLY A 338 13.01 9.01 15.03
CA GLY A 338 13.67 8.15 16.02
C GLY A 338 15.14 8.56 16.16
N ASN A 339 15.67 8.48 17.38
CA ASN A 339 16.93 9.14 17.76
C ASN A 339 16.85 10.67 17.55
N SER A 340 15.76 11.28 18.02
CA SER A 340 15.45 12.69 17.79
C SER A 340 16.47 13.68 18.35
N GLY A 341 17.34 13.26 19.27
CA GLY A 341 18.48 14.05 19.73
C GLY A 341 19.60 14.24 18.71
N ALA A 342 19.50 13.60 17.55
CA ALA A 342 20.42 13.78 16.43
C ALA A 342 19.82 14.65 15.31
N VAL A 343 18.53 15.00 15.39
CA VAL A 343 17.81 15.71 14.33
C VAL A 343 17.69 17.18 14.68
N TYR A 344 18.01 18.03 13.73
CA TYR A 344 17.97 19.47 13.83
C TYR A 344 17.26 20.06 12.60
N PHE A 345 16.89 21.33 12.69
CA PHE A 345 16.12 22.03 11.66
C PHE A 345 16.88 23.28 11.24
N ALA A 346 17.16 23.45 9.94
CA ALA A 346 17.74 24.68 9.42
C ALA A 346 16.63 25.52 8.80
N VAL A 347 16.38 26.69 9.39
CA VAL A 347 15.42 27.69 8.91
C VAL A 347 16.23 28.89 8.42
N ASN A 348 16.18 29.20 7.14
CA ASN A 348 16.97 30.30 6.54
C ASN A 348 18.47 30.23 6.89
N GLY A 349 19.05 29.02 6.86
CA GLY A 349 20.47 28.77 7.17
C GLY A 349 20.85 28.82 8.66
N ARG A 350 19.91 29.07 9.58
CA ARG A 350 20.13 28.95 11.03
C ARG A 350 19.60 27.63 11.56
N THR A 351 20.43 26.92 12.30
CA THR A 351 20.11 25.60 12.87
C THR A 351 19.43 25.73 14.23
N TYR A 352 18.33 25.01 14.41
CA TYR A 352 17.53 24.91 15.62
C TYR A 352 17.40 23.45 16.04
N GLY A 353 17.33 23.22 17.35
CA GLY A 353 17.16 21.88 17.91
C GLY A 353 18.08 21.63 19.11
N PRO A 354 18.28 20.36 19.50
CA PRO A 354 17.80 19.14 18.84
C PRO A 354 16.28 18.97 18.93
N ALA A 355 15.71 18.12 18.07
CA ALA A 355 14.26 17.86 18.04
C ALA A 355 13.72 17.30 19.37
N ALA A 356 14.58 16.62 20.14
CA ALA A 356 14.34 16.22 21.52
C ALA A 356 15.67 16.02 22.28
N PRO A 357 15.71 16.13 23.62
CA PRO A 357 16.89 15.74 24.38
C PRO A 357 17.13 14.22 24.29
N GLY A 358 18.34 13.80 23.91
CA GLY A 358 18.76 12.40 23.91
C GLY A 358 18.13 11.50 22.83
N ALA A 359 18.44 10.20 22.90
CA ALA A 359 17.96 9.21 21.94
C ALA A 359 16.54 8.73 22.29
N GLN A 360 15.53 9.46 21.80
CA GLN A 360 14.12 9.10 21.95
C GLN A 360 13.36 9.23 20.63
N VAL A 361 12.10 8.79 20.61
CA VAL A 361 11.20 8.88 19.46
C VAL A 361 10.21 10.01 19.68
N VAL A 362 10.19 11.00 18.79
CA VAL A 362 9.20 12.08 18.81
C VAL A 362 8.27 11.98 17.60
N LYS A 363 7.01 12.35 17.80
CA LYS A 363 5.95 12.32 16.80
C LYS A 363 5.28 13.69 16.71
N ASN A 364 4.67 13.98 15.56
CA ASN A 364 3.83 15.16 15.33
C ASN A 364 4.57 16.48 15.57
N ILE A 365 5.83 16.58 15.13
CA ILE A 365 6.53 17.87 15.09
C ILE A 365 6.08 18.57 13.82
N GLU A 366 5.39 19.70 13.96
CA GLU A 366 5.02 20.53 12.82
C GLU A 366 6.26 21.20 12.22
N LEU A 367 6.48 21.01 10.92
CA LEU A 367 7.61 21.55 10.18
C LEU A 367 7.24 22.89 9.55
N SER A 368 6.91 23.88 10.38
CA SER A 368 6.73 25.27 9.96
C SER A 368 7.82 26.16 10.54
N PRO A 369 8.36 27.13 9.77
CA PRO A 369 9.40 28.06 10.27
C PRO A 369 9.02 28.77 11.58
N ALA A 370 7.75 29.17 11.72
CA ALA A 370 7.23 29.82 12.91
C ALA A 370 7.16 28.87 14.13
N SER A 371 6.65 27.65 13.95
CA SER A 371 6.56 26.66 15.04
C SER A 371 7.94 26.22 15.53
N LEU A 372 8.88 26.01 14.60
CA LEU A 372 10.22 25.57 14.93
C LEU A 372 11.04 26.65 15.67
N THR A 373 10.97 27.91 15.21
CA THR A 373 11.67 29.03 15.85
C THR A 373 11.08 29.39 17.23
N ALA A 374 9.78 29.14 17.44
CA ALA A 374 9.14 29.35 18.74
C ALA A 374 9.45 28.24 19.75
N LYS A 375 9.56 26.99 19.28
CA LYS A 375 9.68 25.81 20.15
C LYS A 375 11.11 25.39 20.44
N TYR A 376 12.03 25.61 19.51
CA TYR A 376 13.41 25.16 19.61
C TYR A 376 14.37 26.34 19.71
N ALA A 377 15.37 26.20 20.59
CA ALA A 377 16.47 27.16 20.67
C ALA A 377 17.43 26.99 19.48
N VAL A 378 18.21 28.03 19.21
CA VAL A 378 19.34 27.96 18.28
C VAL A 378 20.30 26.87 18.78
N ALA A 379 20.74 26.00 17.88
CA ALA A 379 21.55 24.84 18.24
C ALA A 379 22.90 25.27 18.83
N ASP A 380 23.25 24.72 19.99
CA ASP A 380 24.54 24.91 20.63
C ASP A 380 25.58 23.98 19.99
N LEU A 381 26.56 24.57 19.29
CA LEU A 381 27.62 23.85 18.60
C LEU A 381 28.62 23.19 19.55
N ASP A 382 28.73 23.67 20.79
CA ASP A 382 29.67 23.10 21.76
C ASP A 382 29.06 21.90 22.51
N ALA A 383 27.73 21.77 22.49
CA ALA A 383 27.01 20.64 23.06
C ALA A 383 27.06 19.36 22.20
N ASP A 384 27.20 19.50 20.87
CA ASP A 384 27.27 18.38 19.92
C ASP A 384 28.49 18.52 18.97
N PRO A 385 29.57 17.75 19.20
CA PRO A 385 30.79 17.87 18.39
C PRO A 385 30.59 17.43 16.94
N GLU A 386 29.63 16.54 16.67
CA GLU A 386 29.35 16.07 15.32
C GLU A 386 28.59 17.12 14.52
N LEU A 387 27.64 17.82 15.16
CA LEU A 387 26.98 18.99 14.58
C LEU A 387 27.99 20.08 14.22
N LYS A 388 28.95 20.34 15.11
CA LYS A 388 30.04 21.32 14.89
C LYS A 388 30.89 20.97 13.67
N GLN A 389 31.29 19.70 13.55
CA GLN A 389 32.03 19.22 12.38
C GLN A 389 31.22 19.40 11.09
N MET A 390 29.95 18.98 11.08
CA MET A 390 29.08 19.11 9.92
C MET A 390 28.90 20.56 9.45
N ILE A 391 28.67 21.50 10.37
CA ILE A 391 28.51 22.91 10.02
C ILE A 391 29.83 23.52 9.54
N SER A 392 30.97 23.14 10.15
CA SER A 392 32.28 23.60 9.70
C SER A 392 32.62 23.13 8.28
N VAL A 393 32.28 21.89 7.92
CA VAL A 393 32.47 21.37 6.55
C VAL A 393 31.60 22.13 5.55
N ALA A 394 30.34 22.39 5.88
CA ALA A 394 29.45 23.15 5.00
C ALA A 394 29.89 24.61 4.81
N GLN A 395 30.51 25.23 5.81
CA GLN A 395 31.04 26.59 5.72
C GLN A 395 32.34 26.70 4.90
N VAL A 396 33.04 25.59 4.65
CA VAL A 396 34.23 25.55 3.79
C VAL A 396 33.85 25.39 2.31
N THR A 397 32.59 25.06 1.99
CA THR A 397 32.07 25.01 0.62
C THR A 397 31.21 26.23 0.19
N PRO A 398 31.74 27.47 0.18
CA PRO A 398 31.16 28.54 -0.62
C PRO A 398 32.15 29.00 -1.70
N GLY A 399 31.87 28.64 -2.97
CA GLY A 399 32.33 29.39 -4.15
C GLY A 399 33.65 28.97 -4.79
N THR A 400 33.57 28.15 -5.84
CA THR A 400 34.29 28.27 -7.14
C THR A 400 33.52 27.30 -8.07
N ASP A 401 32.72 27.75 -9.03
CA ASP A 401 33.20 28.20 -10.33
C ASP A 401 32.30 29.31 -10.92
N SER A 402 32.90 30.48 -11.09
CA SER A 402 32.51 31.46 -12.09
C SER A 402 33.81 31.88 -12.76
N GLN A 403 34.18 31.18 -13.83
CA GLN A 403 35.03 31.66 -14.91
C GLN A 403 34.59 31.01 -16.22
#